data_AF-A0A5N5WEJ2-F1
#
_entry.id   AF-A0A5N5WEJ2-F1
#
_cell.length_a   1.000
_cell.length_b   1.000
_cell.length_c   1.000
_cell.angle_alpha   90.00
_cell.angle_beta   90.00
_cell.angle_gamma   90.00
#
_symmetry.space_group_name_H-M   'P 1'
#
loop_
_entity.id
_entity.type
_entity.pdbx_description
1 polymer ?
#
loop_
_entity_poly.entity_id
_entity_poly.type
_entity_poly.pdbx_seq_one_letter_code
_entity_poly.pdbx_strand_id
1 'polypeptide(L)'
;MCYALTREVWSAGMRADHAPPSRAQKFANVVAKAASRAGYTGHGWKARLARDSGLPETTVSTMLAGKRIPDPRSFEALAKALQIPVSELLVSAEIVSASTLHKIGTTPVRSQPITIDQAADELGITDPLDRQMFAGVVERLRRQGQDHATPGNSDGGEGGAAVER
;
A
#
# COMPACT_ATOMS: atom_id res chain seq x y z
N MET A 1 40.60 52.41 -15.58
CA MET A 1 39.68 52.83 -16.66
C MET A 1 40.10 52.07 -17.91
N CYS A 2 39.34 51.22 -18.59
CA CYS A 2 37.96 50.74 -18.51
C CYS A 2 37.98 49.31 -19.09
N TYR A 3 37.58 48.28 -18.34
CA TYR A 3 37.25 46.98 -18.93
C TYR A 3 35.74 46.99 -19.20
N ALA A 4 35.38 47.22 -20.47
CA ALA A 4 34.00 47.15 -20.95
C ALA A 4 33.65 45.69 -21.30
N LEU A 5 32.43 45.33 -20.91
CA LEU A 5 31.74 44.08 -21.19
C LEU A 5 31.82 43.68 -22.67
N THR A 6 32.13 42.41 -22.93
CA THR A 6 31.36 41.66 -23.93
C THR A 6 31.04 40.27 -23.37
N ARG A 7 29.83 40.22 -22.83
CA ARG A 7 29.07 39.02 -22.51
C ARG A 7 28.76 38.27 -23.81
N GLU A 8 28.62 36.95 -23.68
CA GLU A 8 27.77 36.11 -24.54
C GLU A 8 28.28 35.76 -25.94
N VAL A 9 29.26 34.86 -26.00
CA VAL A 9 29.25 33.79 -27.02
C VAL A 9 29.69 32.50 -26.36
N TRP A 10 28.80 31.82 -25.63
CA TRP A 10 29.01 30.41 -25.30
C TRP A 10 27.71 29.62 -25.39
N SER A 11 27.82 28.50 -26.11
CA SER A 11 26.98 27.31 -25.99
C SER A 11 25.68 27.26 -26.80
N ALA A 12 25.79 27.41 -28.11
CA ALA A 12 24.86 26.78 -29.08
C ALA A 12 25.07 25.25 -29.17
N GLY A 13 25.06 24.54 -28.03
CA GLY A 13 25.41 23.12 -27.99
C GLY A 13 25.09 22.40 -26.68
N MET A 14 24.10 22.86 -25.91
CA MET A 14 23.70 22.18 -24.67
C MET A 14 22.20 21.89 -24.66
N ARG A 15 21.89 20.60 -24.93
CA ARG A 15 20.70 19.84 -24.51
C ARG A 15 19.37 20.24 -25.16
N ALA A 16 19.07 19.62 -26.30
CA ALA A 16 17.70 19.22 -26.55
C ALA A 16 17.19 18.38 -25.36
N ASP A 17 16.35 19.00 -24.55
CA ASP A 17 15.00 18.50 -24.29
C ASP A 17 14.90 17.06 -23.79
N HIS A 18 15.26 16.83 -22.52
CA HIS A 18 14.55 15.80 -21.76
C HIS A 18 13.23 16.40 -21.31
N ALA A 19 12.25 16.46 -22.22
CA ALA A 19 10.87 16.75 -21.84
C ALA A 19 10.50 15.84 -20.65
N PRO A 20 9.85 16.38 -19.60
CA PRO A 20 9.53 15.59 -18.43
C PRO A 20 8.71 14.36 -18.84
N PRO A 21 8.96 13.19 -18.21
CA PRO A 21 8.33 11.95 -18.63
C PRO A 21 6.80 12.06 -18.53
N SER A 22 6.13 11.62 -19.58
CA SER A 22 4.67 11.58 -19.64
C SER A 22 4.12 10.65 -18.57
N ARG A 23 2.83 10.82 -18.24
CA ARG A 23 2.11 9.94 -17.30
C ARG A 23 2.27 8.45 -17.64
N ALA A 24 2.15 8.12 -18.94
CA ALA A 24 2.31 6.76 -19.41
C ALA A 24 3.75 6.24 -19.28
N GLN A 25 4.77 7.11 -19.45
CA GLN A 25 6.17 6.75 -19.24
C GLN A 25 6.49 6.53 -17.75
N LYS A 26 5.94 7.35 -16.84
CA LYS A 26 6.07 7.14 -15.39
C LYS A 26 5.46 5.80 -14.97
N PHE A 27 4.23 5.53 -15.43
CA PHE A 27 3.55 4.25 -15.20
C PHE A 27 4.37 3.06 -15.73
N ALA A 28 4.86 3.15 -16.97
CA ALA A 28 5.70 2.11 -17.57
C ALA A 28 6.96 1.83 -16.75
N ASN A 29 7.60 2.86 -16.20
CA ASN A 29 8.79 2.73 -15.36
C ASN A 29 8.49 1.96 -14.06
N VAL A 30 7.38 2.29 -13.39
CA VAL A 30 6.92 1.57 -12.18
C VAL A 30 6.65 0.10 -12.50
N VAL A 31 5.89 -0.16 -13.56
CA VAL A 31 5.58 -1.53 -13.98
C VAL A 31 6.83 -2.32 -14.37
N ALA A 32 7.77 -1.71 -15.11
CA ALA A 32 9.01 -2.39 -15.50
C ALA A 32 9.89 -2.73 -14.30
N LYS A 33 9.98 -1.83 -13.30
CA LYS A 33 10.70 -2.11 -12.05
C LYS A 33 10.03 -3.21 -11.24
N ALA A 34 8.71 -3.18 -11.11
CA ALA A 34 7.94 -4.23 -10.43
C ALA A 34 8.08 -5.58 -11.14
N ALA A 35 8.02 -5.60 -12.47
CA ALA A 35 8.20 -6.80 -13.28
C ALA A 35 9.59 -7.42 -13.06
N SER A 36 10.64 -6.59 -13.04
CA SER A 36 12.00 -7.04 -12.73
C SER A 36 12.10 -7.67 -11.33
N ARG A 37 11.50 -7.05 -10.31
CA ARG A 37 11.45 -7.58 -8.93
C ARG A 37 10.69 -8.89 -8.82
N ALA A 38 9.61 -9.04 -9.58
CA ALA A 38 8.80 -10.26 -9.66
C ALA A 38 9.42 -11.34 -10.57
N GLY A 39 10.65 -11.14 -11.07
CA GLY A 39 11.38 -12.14 -11.84
C GLY A 39 11.00 -12.21 -13.33
N TYR A 40 10.26 -11.23 -13.87
CA TYR A 40 10.02 -11.12 -15.30
C TYR A 40 11.23 -10.48 -16.00
N THR A 41 12.23 -11.29 -16.29
CA THR A 41 13.47 -10.90 -16.96
C THR A 41 13.80 -11.82 -18.14
N GLY A 42 14.80 -11.47 -18.96
CA GLY A 42 15.29 -12.32 -20.04
C GLY A 42 14.52 -12.19 -21.37
N HIS A 43 14.48 -13.25 -22.17
CA HIS A 43 13.74 -13.24 -23.44
C HIS A 43 12.28 -13.70 -23.19
N GLY A 44 11.31 -13.08 -23.87
CA GLY A 44 9.90 -13.49 -23.78
C GLY A 44 9.17 -13.14 -22.47
N TRP A 45 9.80 -12.41 -21.53
CA TRP A 45 9.15 -12.05 -20.27
C TRP A 45 7.87 -11.22 -20.43
N LYS A 46 7.76 -10.43 -21.51
CA LYS A 46 6.55 -9.67 -21.84
C LYS A 46 5.38 -10.59 -22.18
N ALA A 47 5.63 -11.65 -22.94
CA ALA A 47 4.64 -12.68 -23.24
C ALA A 47 4.26 -13.48 -21.98
N ARG A 48 5.23 -13.74 -21.09
CA ARG A 48 4.93 -14.33 -19.77
C ARG A 48 4.04 -13.42 -18.93
N LEU A 49 4.38 -12.13 -18.80
CA LEU A 49 3.57 -11.15 -18.07
C LEU A 49 2.16 -11.02 -18.67
N ALA A 50 2.04 -11.02 -20.00
CA ALA A 50 0.75 -10.99 -20.69
C ALA A 50 -0.13 -12.19 -20.29
N ARG A 51 0.42 -13.41 -20.30
CA ARG A 51 -0.29 -14.62 -19.86
C ARG A 51 -0.67 -14.56 -18.38
N ASP A 52 0.27 -14.18 -17.52
CA ASP A 52 0.07 -14.20 -16.06
C ASP A 52 -0.92 -13.11 -15.59
N SER A 53 -1.00 -12.00 -16.32
CA SER A 53 -1.95 -10.91 -16.05
C SER A 53 -3.26 -11.01 -16.85
N GLY A 54 -3.36 -11.94 -17.81
CA GLY A 54 -4.52 -12.07 -18.70
C GLY A 54 -4.69 -10.90 -19.68
N LEU A 55 -3.66 -10.08 -19.89
CA LEU A 55 -3.68 -8.98 -20.86
C LEU A 55 -3.17 -9.42 -22.25
N PRO A 56 -3.67 -8.81 -23.34
CA PRO A 56 -3.07 -8.99 -24.65
C PRO A 56 -1.61 -8.53 -24.67
N GLU A 57 -0.74 -9.26 -25.36
CA GLU A 57 0.69 -8.95 -25.46
C GLU A 57 0.95 -7.57 -26.12
N THR A 58 0.08 -7.16 -27.03
CA THR A 58 0.11 -5.82 -27.64
C THR A 58 -0.16 -4.72 -26.62
N THR A 59 -1.08 -4.95 -25.68
CA THR A 59 -1.37 -4.04 -24.57
C THR A 59 -0.19 -3.96 -23.63
N VAL A 60 0.41 -5.10 -23.25
CA VAL A 60 1.60 -5.14 -22.40
C VAL A 60 2.78 -4.42 -23.06
N SER A 61 2.99 -4.63 -24.36
CA SER A 61 4.09 -4.01 -25.11
C SER A 61 3.92 -2.50 -25.26
N THR A 62 2.72 -2.02 -25.56
CA THR A 62 2.43 -0.57 -25.67
C THR A 62 2.45 0.13 -24.32
N MET A 63 2.01 -0.56 -23.27
CA MET A 63 2.13 -0.11 -21.89
C MET A 63 3.59 0.06 -21.47
N LEU A 64 4.42 -0.97 -21.64
CA LEU A 64 5.83 -0.93 -21.27
C LEU A 64 6.65 0.06 -22.11
N ALA A 65 6.21 0.35 -23.34
CA ALA A 65 6.79 1.40 -24.17
C ALA A 65 6.40 2.82 -23.71
N GLY A 66 5.54 2.95 -22.68
CA GLY A 66 5.06 4.24 -22.19
C GLY A 66 4.13 4.97 -23.16
N LYS A 67 3.50 4.25 -24.09
CA LYS A 67 2.59 4.84 -25.10
C LYS A 67 1.15 4.95 -24.60
N ARG A 68 0.72 4.05 -23.73
CA ARG A 68 -0.66 3.97 -23.23
C ARG A 68 -0.69 3.39 -21.81
N ILE A 69 -1.64 3.84 -21.01
CA ILE A 69 -1.98 3.21 -19.73
C ILE A 69 -3.17 2.26 -19.99
N PRO A 70 -3.10 1.00 -19.55
CA PRO A 70 -4.21 0.05 -19.71
C PRO A 70 -5.45 0.49 -18.93
N ASP A 71 -6.58 -0.17 -19.19
CA ASP A 71 -7.83 0.12 -18.48
C ASP A 71 -7.66 -0.15 -16.96
N PRO A 72 -8.24 0.69 -16.07
CA PRO A 72 -8.14 0.50 -14.62
C PRO A 72 -8.66 -0.86 -14.15
N ARG A 73 -9.61 -1.49 -14.86
CA ARG A 73 -10.10 -2.83 -14.55
C ARG A 73 -9.01 -3.89 -14.68
N SER A 74 -7.99 -3.65 -15.52
CA SER A 74 -6.84 -4.53 -15.67
C SER A 74 -5.80 -4.38 -14.54
N PHE A 75 -5.93 -3.37 -13.66
CA PHE A 75 -4.90 -3.09 -12.66
C PHE A 75 -4.84 -4.16 -11.57
N GLU A 76 -5.97 -4.77 -11.22
CA GLU A 76 -6.00 -5.85 -10.24
C GLU A 76 -5.23 -7.08 -10.74
N ALA A 77 -5.45 -7.47 -12.00
CA ALA A 77 -4.74 -8.59 -12.61
C ALA A 77 -3.24 -8.31 -12.77
N LEU A 78 -2.87 -7.08 -13.15
CA LEU A 78 -1.47 -6.64 -13.21
C LEU A 78 -0.81 -6.63 -11.83
N ALA A 79 -1.48 -6.07 -10.82
CA ALA A 79 -0.99 -6.01 -9.44
C ALA A 79 -0.71 -7.41 -8.89
N LYS A 80 -1.64 -8.35 -9.13
CA LYS A 80 -1.47 -9.76 -8.74
C LYS A 80 -0.28 -10.41 -9.44
N ALA A 81 -0.14 -10.22 -10.76
CA ALA A 81 0.97 -10.77 -11.53
C ALA A 81 2.33 -10.19 -11.13
N LEU A 82 2.37 -8.90 -10.77
CA LEU A 82 3.57 -8.15 -10.40
C LEU A 82 3.86 -8.17 -8.90
N GLN A 83 2.97 -8.75 -8.08
CA GLN A 83 3.05 -8.81 -6.62
C GLN A 83 3.24 -7.45 -5.95
N ILE A 84 2.53 -6.44 -6.45
CA ILE A 84 2.50 -5.07 -5.88
C ILE A 84 1.07 -4.67 -5.51
N PRO A 85 0.87 -3.73 -4.58
CA PRO A 85 -0.48 -3.31 -4.25
C PRO A 85 -1.10 -2.48 -5.40
N VAL A 86 -2.40 -2.67 -5.64
CA VAL A 86 -3.16 -1.96 -6.69
C VAL A 86 -3.07 -0.44 -6.53
N SER A 87 -2.96 0.04 -5.29
CA SER A 87 -2.74 1.45 -4.94
C SER A 87 -1.51 2.05 -5.64
N GLU A 88 -0.41 1.29 -5.77
CA GLU A 88 0.81 1.75 -6.43
C GLU A 88 0.60 1.95 -7.94
N LEU A 89 -0.19 1.08 -8.58
CA LEU A 89 -0.60 1.24 -9.98
C LEU A 89 -1.55 2.44 -10.17
N LEU A 90 -2.49 2.65 -9.25
CA LEU A 90 -3.43 3.78 -9.31
C LEU A 90 -2.73 5.14 -9.15
N VAL A 91 -1.74 5.21 -8.26
CA VAL A 91 -0.93 6.42 -8.05
C VAL A 91 -0.02 6.68 -9.25
N SER A 92 0.64 5.63 -9.76
CA SER A 92 1.54 5.79 -10.91
C SER A 92 0.81 6.12 -12.22
N ALA A 93 -0.46 5.70 -12.34
CA ALA A 93 -1.34 6.12 -13.42
C ALA A 93 -1.94 7.53 -13.22
N GLU A 94 -1.60 8.21 -12.12
CA GLU A 94 -2.17 9.48 -11.65
C GLU A 94 -3.71 9.48 -11.63
N ILE A 95 -4.32 8.31 -11.41
CA ILE A 95 -5.78 8.16 -11.26
C ILE A 95 -6.18 8.58 -9.84
N VAL A 96 -5.33 8.28 -8.86
CA VAL A 96 -5.50 8.69 -7.47
C VAL A 96 -4.23 9.40 -7.01
N SER A 97 -4.38 10.50 -6.28
CA SER A 97 -3.22 11.16 -5.68
C SER A 97 -2.69 10.34 -4.49
N ALA A 98 -1.37 10.26 -4.32
CA ALA A 98 -0.75 9.58 -3.19
C ALA A 98 -1.26 10.14 -1.83
N SER A 99 -1.49 11.44 -1.76
CA SER A 99 -2.03 12.13 -0.59
C SER A 99 -3.46 11.69 -0.25
N THR A 100 -4.28 11.39 -1.26
CA THR A 100 -5.64 10.88 -1.07
C THR A 100 -5.62 9.45 -0.54
N LEU A 101 -4.74 8.58 -1.05
CA LEU A 101 -4.61 7.22 -0.53
C LEU A 101 -4.08 7.19 0.90
N HIS A 102 -3.14 8.07 1.24
CA HIS A 102 -2.64 8.17 2.62
C HIS A 102 -3.79 8.51 3.59
N LYS A 103 -4.65 9.47 3.23
CA LYS A 103 -5.83 9.85 4.05
C LYS A 103 -6.85 8.72 4.23
N ILE A 104 -7.01 7.85 3.24
CA ILE A 104 -7.98 6.73 3.31
C ILE A 104 -7.38 5.53 4.05
N GLY A 105 -6.08 5.25 3.86
CA GLY A 105 -5.37 4.18 4.56
C GLY A 105 -5.14 4.48 6.05
N THR A 106 -5.21 5.74 6.45
CA THR A 106 -5.22 6.17 7.85
C THR A 106 -6.64 6.23 8.39
N THR A 107 -7.33 5.11 8.52
CA THR A 107 -8.06 4.92 9.77
C THR A 107 -6.99 4.74 10.83
N PRO A 108 -6.80 5.66 11.80
CA PRO A 108 -5.75 5.54 12.78
C PRO A 108 -6.10 4.39 13.72
N VAL A 109 -5.71 3.16 13.36
CA VAL A 109 -5.39 2.16 14.38
C VAL A 109 -4.13 2.72 15.03
N ARG A 110 -4.30 3.50 16.10
CA ARG A 110 -3.18 3.99 16.87
C ARG A 110 -2.38 2.78 17.31
N SER A 111 -1.12 2.69 16.89
CA SER A 111 -0.17 1.66 17.33
C SER A 111 0.16 1.76 18.82
N GLN A 112 -0.38 2.77 19.51
CA GLN A 112 -0.27 2.96 20.95
C GLN A 112 -1.67 2.81 21.56
N PRO A 113 -1.80 2.06 22.66
CA PRO A 113 -3.06 2.01 23.41
C PRO A 113 -3.43 3.43 23.85
N ILE A 114 -4.62 3.87 23.45
CA ILE A 114 -5.20 5.13 23.90
C ILE A 114 -5.53 5.02 25.39
N THR A 115 -5.25 6.06 26.17
CA THR A 115 -5.69 6.11 27.57
C THR A 115 -7.20 6.35 27.63
N ILE A 116 -7.85 5.94 28.72
CA ILE A 116 -9.29 6.14 28.90
C ILE A 116 -9.64 7.64 28.85
N ASP A 117 -8.81 8.50 29.45
CA ASP A 117 -9.00 9.95 29.40
C ASP A 117 -8.90 10.50 27.97
N GLN A 118 -7.94 10.02 27.19
CA GLN A 118 -7.76 10.45 25.81
C GLN A 118 -8.93 9.97 24.92
N ALA A 119 -9.48 8.80 25.19
CA ALA A 119 -10.70 8.33 24.52
C ALA A 119 -11.91 9.19 24.89
N ALA A 120 -12.03 9.62 26.15
CA ALA A 120 -13.08 10.52 26.60
C ALA A 120 -12.98 11.90 25.91
N ASP A 121 -11.76 12.42 25.74
CA ASP A 121 -11.50 13.67 25.01
C ASP A 121 -11.97 13.58 23.54
N GLU A 122 -11.64 12.48 22.86
CA GLU A 122 -12.04 12.26 21.46
C GLU A 122 -13.52 12.05 21.25
N LEU A 123 -14.19 11.47 22.25
CA LEU A 123 -15.63 11.30 22.25
C LEU A 123 -16.38 12.58 22.67
N GLY A 124 -15.66 13.65 22.99
CA GLY A 124 -16.25 14.93 23.39
C GLY A 124 -16.85 14.92 24.79
N ILE A 125 -16.44 13.98 25.65
CA ILE A 125 -16.90 13.86 27.03
C ILE A 125 -16.09 14.84 27.88
N THR A 126 -16.61 16.03 28.13
CA THR A 126 -15.92 17.10 28.87
C THR A 126 -16.34 17.21 30.33
N ASP A 127 -17.54 16.76 30.67
CA ASP A 127 -18.05 16.81 32.06
C ASP A 127 -17.33 15.79 32.96
N PRO A 128 -16.87 16.18 34.17
CA PRO A 128 -16.11 15.31 35.05
C PRO A 128 -16.92 14.11 35.58
N LEU A 129 -18.24 14.25 35.75
CA LEU A 129 -19.10 13.15 36.17
C LEU A 129 -19.26 12.14 35.03
N ASP A 130 -19.46 12.63 33.80
CA ASP A 130 -19.57 11.78 32.61
C ASP A 130 -18.26 11.04 32.32
N ARG A 131 -17.10 11.67 32.54
CA ARG A 131 -15.79 11.02 32.46
C ARG A 131 -15.64 9.88 33.45
N GLN A 132 -16.09 10.09 34.68
CA GLN A 132 -16.02 9.06 35.73
C GLN A 132 -16.92 7.86 35.41
N MET A 133 -18.13 8.12 34.89
CA MET A 133 -19.03 7.07 34.41
C MET A 133 -18.42 6.29 33.24
N PHE A 134 -17.88 7.00 32.25
CA PHE A 134 -17.21 6.42 31.10
C PHE A 134 -16.06 5.49 31.52
N ALA A 135 -15.18 5.97 32.41
CA ALA A 135 -14.08 5.17 32.93
C ALA A 135 -14.56 3.92 33.67
N GLY A 136 -15.63 4.03 34.47
CA GLY A 136 -16.22 2.89 35.17
C GLY A 136 -16.78 1.82 34.24
N VAL A 137 -17.43 2.22 33.15
CA VAL A 137 -17.96 1.30 32.12
C VAL A 137 -16.83 0.60 31.38
N VAL A 138 -15.80 1.34 30.96
CA VAL A 138 -14.64 0.80 30.25
C VAL A 138 -13.89 -0.22 31.12
N GLU A 139 -13.68 0.08 32.40
CA GLU A 139 -13.00 -0.81 33.34
C GLU A 139 -13.79 -2.09 33.60
N ARG A 140 -15.13 -2.00 33.69
CA ARG A 140 -15.99 -3.18 33.82
C ARG A 140 -15.87 -4.10 32.59
N LEU A 141 -15.96 -3.53 31.39
CA LEU A 141 -15.84 -4.29 30.14
C LEU A 141 -14.46 -4.95 29.99
N ARG A 142 -13.41 -4.25 30.43
CA ARG A 142 -12.04 -4.78 30.43
C ARG A 142 -11.91 -6.02 31.33
N ARG A 143 -12.50 -6.00 32.53
CA ARG A 143 -12.49 -7.15 33.45
C ARG A 143 -13.25 -8.34 32.87
N GLN A 144 -14.44 -8.11 32.33
CA GLN A 144 -15.22 -9.16 31.67
C GLN A 144 -14.46 -9.81 30.50
N GLY A 145 -13.76 -9.01 29.69
CA GLY A 145 -12.92 -9.53 28.60
C GLY A 145 -11.72 -10.37 29.06
N GLN A 146 -11.20 -10.13 30.27
CA GLN A 146 -10.09 -10.88 30.84
C GLN A 146 -10.54 -12.22 31.45
N ASP A 147 -11.73 -12.25 32.05
CA ASP A 147 -12.31 -13.47 32.63
C ASP A 147 -12.62 -14.54 31.56
N HIS A 148 -12.93 -14.12 30.32
CA HIS A 148 -13.15 -15.02 29.19
C HIS A 148 -11.87 -15.52 28.50
N ALA A 149 -10.68 -15.05 28.88
CA ALA A 149 -9.42 -15.35 28.21
C ALA A 149 -8.61 -16.51 28.83
N THR A 150 -9.23 -17.35 29.67
CA THR A 150 -8.58 -18.55 30.22
C THR A 150 -8.97 -19.81 29.42
N PRO A 151 -8.07 -20.43 28.62
CA PRO A 151 -8.28 -21.79 28.16
C PRO A 151 -8.04 -22.73 29.36
N GLY A 152 -9.09 -23.40 29.80
CA GLY A 152 -9.00 -24.44 30.83
C GLY A 152 -8.15 -25.61 30.35
N ASN A 153 -6.88 -25.63 30.75
CA ASN A 153 -6.08 -26.85 30.79
C ASN A 153 -6.47 -27.62 32.05
N SER A 154 -7.21 -28.72 31.87
CA SER A 154 -7.29 -29.81 32.86
C SER A 154 -6.93 -31.10 32.12
N ASP A 155 -5.67 -31.47 32.33
CA ASP A 155 -5.03 -32.71 31.94
C ASP A 155 -5.32 -33.80 32.99
N GLY A 156 -5.51 -35.04 32.52
CA GLY A 156 -5.17 -36.26 33.25
C GLY A 156 -6.25 -37.02 34.04
N GLY A 157 -6.53 -38.28 33.64
CA GLY A 157 -6.96 -39.31 34.61
C GLY A 157 -7.81 -40.48 34.12
N GLU A 158 -7.17 -41.50 33.53
CA GLU A 158 -7.46 -42.94 33.70
C GLU A 158 -8.75 -43.57 33.11
N GLY A 159 -8.51 -44.54 32.20
CA GLY A 159 -9.50 -45.48 31.68
C GLY A 159 -8.83 -46.56 30.84
N GLY A 160 -7.98 -47.38 31.47
CA GLY A 160 -7.41 -48.58 30.86
C GLY A 160 -8.40 -49.75 30.81
N ALA A 161 -8.09 -50.70 29.92
CA ALA A 161 -8.67 -52.04 29.72
C ALA A 161 -9.88 -52.17 28.78
N ALA A 162 -9.60 -52.51 27.51
CA ALA A 162 -10.35 -53.49 26.73
C ALA A 162 -9.54 -53.94 25.49
N VAL A 163 -8.77 -55.02 25.62
CA VAL A 163 -8.41 -55.92 24.50
C VAL A 163 -8.42 -57.34 25.06
N GLU A 164 -9.43 -58.11 24.66
CA GLU A 164 -9.38 -59.56 24.63
C GLU A 164 -9.97 -59.97 23.26
N ARG A 165 -9.28 -60.88 22.58
CA ARG A 165 -9.67 -61.55 21.34
C ARG A 165 -9.43 -63.03 21.54
#